data_AF-A0A162C4M8-F1
#
_entry.id   AF-A0A162C4M8-F1
#
_cell.length_a   1.000
_cell.length_b   1.000
_cell.length_c   1.000
_cell.angle_alpha   90.00
_cell.angle_beta   90.00
_cell.angle_gamma   90.00
#
_symmetry.space_group_name_H-M   'P 1'
#
loop_
_entity.id
_entity.type
_entity.pdbx_description
1 polymer ?
#
loop_
_entity_poly.entity_id
_entity_poly.type
_entity_poly.pdbx_seq_one_letter_code
_entity_poly.pdbx_strand_id
1 'polypeptide(L)'
;MVDAVIWCTGFKPALGHLTNLGLINDEGRVEVEGTRAVHEPRLWLVGYGEWTGSASATLIGVTRTARSTATEIEQFLATAEA
;
A
#
# COMPACT_ATOMS: atom_id res chain seq x y z
N MET A 1 11.07 19.81 34.66
CA MET A 1 10.31 20.41 33.54
C MET A 1 10.94 19.92 32.25
N VAL A 2 10.18 19.68 31.19
CA VAL A 2 10.72 19.30 29.88
C VAL A 2 10.52 20.49 28.95
N ASP A 3 11.58 20.97 28.31
CA ASP A 3 11.56 22.16 27.46
C ASP A 3 11.16 21.83 26.01
N ALA A 4 11.48 20.62 25.56
CA ALA A 4 11.15 20.16 24.21
C ALA A 4 10.93 18.64 24.20
N VAL A 5 10.04 18.21 23.30
CA VAL A 5 9.80 16.80 22.98
C VAL A 5 9.90 16.62 21.48
N ILE A 6 10.65 15.61 21.03
CA ILE A 6 10.76 15.24 19.62
C ILE A 6 10.07 13.89 19.41
N TRP A 7 9.08 13.88 18.54
CA TRP A 7 8.32 12.67 18.23
C TRP A 7 8.95 11.92 17.06
N CYS A 8 9.67 10.85 17.38
CA CYS A 8 10.21 9.89 16.41
C CYS A 8 9.35 8.61 16.36
N THR A 9 8.03 8.75 16.52
CA THR A 9 7.07 7.64 16.70
C THR A 9 6.55 7.03 15.39
N GLY A 10 7.23 7.29 14.28
CA GLY A 10 6.90 6.74 12.96
C GLY A 10 5.72 7.44 12.27
N PHE A 11 5.17 6.76 11.27
CA PHE A 11 4.19 7.30 10.33
C PHE A 11 3.06 6.31 10.04
N LYS A 12 1.91 6.83 9.62
CA LYS A 12 0.81 6.08 9.00
C LYS A 12 0.86 6.22 7.47
N PRO A 13 0.31 5.29 6.69
CA PRO A 13 0.25 5.43 5.24
C PRO A 13 -0.66 6.60 4.84
N ALA A 14 -0.27 7.35 3.83
CA ALA A 14 -1.00 8.53 3.35
C ALA A 14 -2.19 8.15 2.44
N LEU A 15 -3.25 7.57 3.04
CA LEU A 15 -4.39 7.01 2.30
C LEU A 15 -5.64 7.90 2.29
N GLY A 16 -5.55 9.17 2.70
CA GLY A 16 -6.71 10.07 2.78
C GLY A 16 -7.47 10.26 1.46
N HIS A 17 -6.81 10.04 0.32
CA HIS A 17 -7.44 10.06 -1.01
C HIS A 17 -8.36 8.86 -1.27
N LEU A 18 -8.25 7.79 -0.48
CA LEU A 18 -9.06 6.57 -0.61
C LEU A 18 -10.24 6.52 0.37
N THR A 19 -10.39 7.51 1.26
CA THR A 19 -11.43 7.48 2.31
C THR A 19 -12.84 7.29 1.76
N ASN A 20 -13.15 7.87 0.61
CA ASN A 20 -14.47 7.75 -0.02
C ASN A 20 -14.77 6.34 -0.58
N LEU A 21 -13.77 5.46 -0.67
CA LEU A 21 -13.95 4.08 -1.12
C LEU A 21 -14.35 3.13 0.02
N GLY A 22 -14.28 3.58 1.29
CA GLY A 22 -14.63 2.73 2.44
C GLY A 22 -13.68 1.54 2.68
N LEU A 23 -12.47 1.59 2.13
CA LEU A 23 -11.49 0.48 2.17
C LEU A 23 -10.52 0.55 3.37
N ILE A 24 -10.52 1.66 4.10
CA ILE A 24 -9.55 1.91 5.17
C ILE A 24 -10.08 1.29 6.48
N ASN A 25 -9.33 0.35 7.04
CA ASN A 25 -9.64 -0.31 8.30
C ASN A 25 -9.24 0.54 9.52
N ASP A 26 -9.53 0.04 10.72
CA ASP A 26 -9.25 0.73 12.00
C ASP A 26 -7.75 1.00 12.25
N GLU A 27 -6.85 0.24 11.60
CA GLU A 27 -5.40 0.49 11.66
C GLU A 27 -4.96 1.63 10.71
N GLY A 28 -5.86 2.15 9.88
CA GLY A 28 -5.56 3.13 8.85
C GLY A 28 -4.90 2.52 7.61
N ARG A 29 -5.13 1.23 7.34
CA ARG A 29 -4.59 0.48 6.19
C ARG A 29 -5.71 -0.04 5.30
N VAL A 30 -5.35 -0.50 4.10
CA VAL A 30 -6.25 -1.26 3.22
C VAL A 30 -5.89 -2.73 3.35
N GLU A 31 -6.89 -3.61 3.38
CA GLU A 31 -6.65 -5.05 3.34
C GLU A 31 -6.14 -5.46 1.96
N VAL A 32 -4.99 -6.15 1.90
CA VAL A 32 -4.31 -6.51 0.66
C VAL A 32 -3.87 -7.96 0.63
N GLU A 33 -3.88 -8.55 -0.57
CA GLU A 33 -3.12 -9.75 -0.89
C GLU A 33 -1.91 -9.34 -1.73
N GLY A 34 -0.71 -9.47 -1.15
CA GLY A 34 0.51 -8.90 -1.73
C GLY A 34 0.43 -7.36 -1.81
N THR A 35 0.08 -6.86 -2.99
CA THR A 35 -0.13 -5.41 -3.22
C THR A 35 -1.55 -5.07 -3.65
N ARG A 36 -2.40 -6.06 -3.94
CA ARG A 36 -3.73 -5.83 -4.48
C ARG A 36 -4.75 -5.70 -3.36
N ALA A 37 -5.61 -4.68 -3.42
CA ALA A 37 -6.67 -4.51 -2.45
C ALA A 37 -7.70 -5.65 -2.58
N VAL A 38 -8.06 -6.26 -1.44
CA VAL A 38 -9.01 -7.39 -1.41
C VAL A 38 -10.41 -6.95 -1.84
N HIS A 39 -10.84 -5.76 -1.40
CA HIS A 39 -12.21 -5.26 -1.58
C HIS A 39 -12.39 -4.29 -2.76
N GLU A 40 -11.31 -4.01 -3.52
CA GLU A 40 -11.38 -3.24 -4.78
C GLU A 40 -10.33 -3.81 -5.76
N PRO A 41 -10.73 -4.75 -6.65
CA PRO A 41 -9.79 -5.48 -7.51
C PRO A 41 -9.03 -4.62 -8.52
N ARG A 42 -9.39 -3.35 -8.70
CA ARG A 42 -8.71 -2.39 -9.59
C ARG A 42 -7.69 -1.51 -8.84
N LEU A 43 -7.51 -1.73 -7.54
CA LEU A 43 -6.62 -0.93 -6.69
C LEU A 43 -5.43 -1.76 -6.22
N TRP A 44 -4.24 -1.18 -6.36
CA TRP A 44 -2.99 -1.71 -5.81
C TRP A 44 -2.30 -0.66 -4.94
N LEU A 45 -1.63 -1.12 -3.89
CA LEU A 45 -0.88 -0.30 -2.93
C LEU A 45 0.56 -0.82 -2.86
N VAL A 46 1.53 0.06 -3.14
CA VAL A 46 2.96 -0.30 -3.27
C VAL A 46 3.81 0.59 -2.38
N GLY A 47 4.71 -0.01 -1.60
CA GLY A 47 5.76 0.71 -0.87
C GLY A 47 5.34 1.36 0.45
N TYR A 48 4.18 1.00 1.01
CA TYR A 48 3.68 1.55 2.27
C TYR A 48 4.22 0.87 3.53
N GLY A 49 5.07 -0.14 3.37
CA GLY A 49 5.72 -0.86 4.47
C GLY A 49 5.52 -2.36 4.37
N GLU A 50 5.84 -3.07 5.45
CA GLU A 50 5.83 -4.53 5.49
C GLU A 50 4.48 -5.14 5.04
N TRP A 51 3.37 -4.45 5.34
CA TRP A 51 2.02 -4.89 5.01
C TRP A 51 1.68 -4.84 3.50
N THR A 52 2.40 -4.04 2.70
CA THR A 52 2.34 -4.08 1.22
C THR A 52 3.49 -4.90 0.62
N GLY A 53 4.13 -5.73 1.44
CA GLY A 53 5.24 -6.59 1.07
C GLY A 53 6.53 -6.26 1.83
N SER A 54 7.27 -7.33 2.12
CA SER A 54 8.48 -7.24 2.94
C SER A 54 9.52 -6.26 2.40
N ALA A 55 9.99 -5.37 3.28
CA ALA A 55 10.91 -4.27 3.00
C ALA A 55 10.47 -3.30 1.88
N SER A 56 9.17 -3.28 1.52
CA SER A 56 8.70 -2.47 0.38
C SER A 56 8.84 -0.97 0.59
N ALA A 57 8.89 -0.47 1.84
CA ALA A 57 9.16 0.94 2.16
C ALA A 57 10.67 1.27 2.19
N THR A 58 11.46 0.62 1.33
CA THR A 58 12.90 0.89 1.20
C THR A 58 13.29 1.00 -0.28
N LEU A 59 14.34 1.75 -0.57
CA LEU A 59 14.79 2.00 -1.95
C LEU A 59 15.07 0.71 -2.74
N ILE A 60 15.74 -0.26 -2.11
CA ILE A 60 16.08 -1.53 -2.75
C ILE A 60 14.86 -2.48 -2.72
N GLY A 61 14.17 -2.58 -1.57
CA GLY A 61 13.11 -3.57 -1.37
C GLY A 61 11.85 -3.35 -2.21
N VAL A 62 11.52 -2.10 -2.56
CA VAL A 62 10.31 -1.77 -3.33
C VAL A 62 10.29 -2.39 -4.73
N THR A 63 11.45 -2.60 -5.35
CA THR A 63 11.57 -3.03 -6.75
C THR A 63 10.87 -4.35 -7.01
N ARG A 64 10.94 -5.29 -6.05
CA ARG A 64 10.30 -6.60 -6.18
C ARG A 64 8.78 -6.48 -6.25
N THR A 65 8.19 -5.78 -5.29
CA THR A 65 6.74 -5.57 -5.21
C THR A 65 6.23 -4.74 -6.38
N ALA A 66 6.94 -3.68 -6.78
CA ALA A 66 6.56 -2.85 -7.92
C ALA A 66 6.52 -3.65 -9.24
N ARG A 67 7.51 -4.53 -9.46
CA ARG A 67 7.55 -5.40 -10.65
C ARG A 67 6.36 -6.36 -10.68
N SER A 68 6.09 -7.06 -9.57
CA SER A 68 4.95 -7.98 -9.52
C SER A 68 3.62 -7.26 -9.69
N THR A 69 3.45 -6.07 -9.08
CA THR A 69 2.25 -5.24 -9.25
C THR A 69 2.03 -4.85 -10.71
N ALA A 70 3.07 -4.41 -11.41
CA ALA A 70 2.96 -4.03 -12.81
C ALA A 70 2.53 -5.22 -13.70
N THR A 71 3.13 -6.39 -13.50
CA THR A 71 2.74 -7.62 -14.21
C THR A 71 1.31 -8.03 -13.90
N GLU A 72 0.86 -7.90 -12.65
CA GLU A 72 -0.53 -8.23 -12.27
C GLU A 72 -1.54 -7.27 -12.90
N ILE A 73 -1.22 -5.97 -12.96
CA ILE A 73 -2.07 -4.96 -13.63
C ILE A 73 -2.16 -5.25 -15.13
N GLU A 74 -1.04 -5.56 -15.79
CA GLU A 74 -1.02 -5.93 -17.21
C GLU A 74 -1.95 -7.13 -17.49
N GLN A 75 -1.86 -8.17 -16.67
CA GLN A 75 -2.72 -9.35 -16.77
C GLN A 75 -4.20 -9.04 -16.52
N PHE A 76 -4.49 -8.19 -15.52
CA PHE A 76 -5.84 -7.76 -15.20
C PHE A 76 -6.47 -6.99 -16.38
N LEU A 77 -5.73 -6.06 -16.98
CA LEU A 77 -6.21 -5.28 -18.12
C LEU A 77 -6.40 -6.14 -19.36
N ALA A 78 -5.47 -7.04 -19.66
CA ALA A 78 -5.61 -7.97 -20.79
C ALA A 78 -6.85 -8.87 -20.68
N THR A 79 -7.25 -9.23 -19.46
CA THR A 79 -8.47 -10.02 -19.20
C THR A 79 -9.73 -9.17 -19.29
N ALA A 80 -9.67 -7.88 -18.93
CA ALA A 80 -10.81 -6.98 -19.00
C ALA A 80 -11.16 -6.53 -20.43
N GLU A 81 -10.21 -6.62 -21.36
CA GLU A 81 -10.40 -6.32 -22.79
C GLU A 81 -10.96 -7.49 -23.61
N ALA A 82 -10.98 -8.71 -23.05
CA ALA A 82 -11.45 -9.94 -23.69
C ALA A 82 -12.94 -10.21 -23.42
#